data_AF-A0AA37VC15-F1
#
_entry.id   AF-A0AA37VC15-F1
#
_cell.length_a   1.000
_cell.length_b   1.000
_cell.length_c   1.000
_cell.angle_alpha   90.00
_cell.angle_beta   90.00
_cell.angle_gamma   90.00
#
_symmetry.space_group_name_H-M   'P 1'
#
loop_
_entity.id
_entity.type
_entity.pdbx_description
1 polymer ?
#
loop_
_entity_poly.entity_id
_entity_poly.type
_entity_poly.pdbx_seq_one_letter_code
_entity_poly.pdbx_strand_id
1 'polypeptide(L)'
;MTEKLKTLAKRIEHVGRALYGRFWTVKMAAGLGISRSQLFEYRRPYGGKTDRARDLDCELVALIEREQALSQERAAGLTVLRIEIERTAGIARKRSKREQEAEHVA
;
A
#
# COMPACT_ATOMS: atom_id res chain seq x y z
N MET A 1 -19.38 -6.13 11.29
CA MET A 1 -18.65 -6.08 10.00
C MET A 1 -17.35 -6.89 10.11
N THR A 2 -17.35 -8.23 10.00
CA THR A 2 -16.09 -9.00 10.19
C THR A 2 -16.09 -10.43 9.63
N GLU A 3 -17.21 -10.90 9.05
CA GLU A 3 -17.29 -12.28 8.56
C GLU A 3 -16.34 -12.59 7.41
N LYS A 4 -15.93 -11.55 6.67
CA LYS A 4 -15.04 -11.65 5.52
C LYS A 4 -13.57 -11.95 5.90
N LEU A 5 -13.17 -11.89 7.17
CA LEU A 5 -11.76 -12.06 7.60
C LEU A 5 -11.55 -13.25 8.56
N LYS A 6 -12.54 -14.14 8.68
CA LYS A 6 -12.51 -15.29 9.60
C LYS A 6 -11.34 -16.25 9.37
N THR A 7 -10.78 -16.31 8.16
CA THR A 7 -9.66 -17.21 7.84
C THR A 7 -8.40 -16.43 7.46
N LEU A 8 -7.24 -17.00 7.77
CA LEU A 8 -5.93 -16.46 7.39
C LEU A 8 -5.84 -16.21 5.88
N ALA A 9 -6.31 -17.17 5.07
CA ALA A 9 -6.35 -17.02 3.61
C ALA A 9 -7.12 -15.76 3.15
N LYS A 10 -8.26 -15.47 3.79
CA LYS A 10 -9.05 -14.27 3.50
C LYS A 10 -8.36 -12.99 3.99
N ARG A 11 -7.67 -13.03 5.14
CA ARG A 11 -6.88 -11.90 5.64
C ARG A 11 -5.72 -11.57 4.71
N ILE A 12 -4.94 -12.58 4.31
CA ILE A 12 -3.86 -12.43 3.33
C ILE A 12 -4.38 -11.81 2.02
N GLU A 13 -5.49 -12.33 1.49
CA GLU A 13 -6.06 -11.81 0.25
C GLU A 13 -6.57 -10.38 0.41
N HIS A 14 -7.23 -10.06 1.52
CA HIS A 14 -7.75 -8.73 1.79
C HIS A 14 -6.62 -7.70 1.88
N VAL A 15 -5.59 -7.96 2.70
CA VAL A 15 -4.43 -7.08 2.88
C VAL A 15 -3.67 -6.93 1.56
N GLY A 16 -3.41 -8.04 0.87
CA GLY A 16 -2.70 -8.01 -0.41
C GLY A 16 -3.42 -7.15 -1.45
N ARG A 17 -4.73 -7.35 -1.63
CA ARG A 17 -5.52 -6.56 -2.58
C ARG A 17 -5.55 -5.08 -2.20
N ALA A 18 -5.67 -4.76 -0.92
CA ALA A 18 -5.68 -3.38 -0.45
C ALA A 18 -4.35 -2.66 -0.72
N LEU A 19 -3.22 -3.30 -0.45
CA LEU A 19 -1.89 -2.69 -0.62
C LEU A 19 -1.42 -2.65 -2.09
N TYR A 20 -1.72 -3.70 -2.85
CA TYR A 20 -1.03 -3.96 -4.13
C TYR A 20 -1.95 -4.17 -5.33
N GLY A 21 -3.28 -4.16 -5.13
CA GLY A 21 -4.26 -4.31 -6.20
C GLY A 21 -4.08 -5.61 -7.00
N ARG A 22 -4.04 -5.51 -8.34
CA ARG A 22 -3.96 -6.70 -9.22
C ARG A 22 -2.69 -7.53 -9.09
N PHE A 23 -1.59 -6.94 -8.61
CA PHE A 23 -0.28 -7.58 -8.51
C PHE A 23 0.02 -8.14 -7.12
N TRP A 24 -1.01 -8.26 -6.29
CA TRP A 24 -0.83 -8.54 -4.88
C TRP A 24 -0.12 -9.84 -4.58
N THR A 25 -0.35 -10.92 -5.33
CA THR A 25 0.28 -12.21 -5.02
C THR A 25 1.81 -12.18 -5.10
N VAL A 26 2.38 -11.42 -6.04
CA VAL A 26 3.83 -11.28 -6.21
C VAL A 26 4.40 -10.38 -5.12
N LYS A 27 3.78 -9.21 -4.93
CA LYS A 27 4.26 -8.23 -3.93
C LYS A 27 4.06 -8.71 -2.49
N MET A 28 2.99 -9.44 -2.23
CA MET A 28 2.70 -10.01 -0.91
C MET A 28 3.72 -11.06 -0.50
N ALA A 29 4.09 -11.96 -1.41
CA ALA A 29 5.12 -12.96 -1.14
C ALA A 29 6.46 -12.29 -0.80
N ALA A 30 6.85 -11.27 -1.58
CA ALA A 30 8.05 -10.48 -1.32
C ALA A 30 7.97 -9.71 0.02
N GLY A 31 6.85 -9.04 0.30
CA GLY A 31 6.64 -8.26 1.53
C GLY A 31 6.63 -9.10 2.81
N LEU A 32 6.18 -10.36 2.71
CA LEU A 32 6.25 -11.36 3.77
C LEU A 32 7.59 -12.13 3.77
N GLY A 33 8.51 -11.90 2.82
CA GLY A 33 9.77 -12.63 2.75
C GLY A 33 9.58 -14.15 2.57
N ILE A 34 8.58 -14.56 1.78
CA ILE A 34 8.29 -15.97 1.46
C ILE A 34 8.23 -16.20 -0.04
N SER A 35 8.36 -17.46 -0.46
CA SER A 35 8.11 -17.84 -1.84
C SER A 35 6.61 -17.75 -2.19
N ARG A 36 6.31 -17.60 -3.49
CA ARG A 36 4.93 -17.63 -3.99
C ARG A 36 4.24 -18.97 -3.72
N SER A 37 4.99 -20.07 -3.74
CA SER A 37 4.48 -21.41 -3.42
C SER A 37 4.04 -21.50 -1.96
N GLN A 38 4.84 -20.97 -1.02
CA GLN A 38 4.47 -20.89 0.40
C GLN A 38 3.25 -19.98 0.61
N LEU A 39 3.18 -18.84 -0.08
CA LEU A 39 1.98 -17.99 -0.04
C LEU A 39 0.73 -18.76 -0.50
N PHE A 40 0.85 -19.62 -1.53
CA PHE A 40 -0.25 -20.46 -1.99
C PHE A 40 -0.64 -21.52 -0.96
N GLU A 41 0.32 -22.13 -0.27
CA GLU A 41 0.07 -23.09 0.81
C GLU A 41 -0.71 -22.46 1.97
N TYR A 42 -0.32 -21.26 2.42
CA TYR A 42 -1.04 -20.52 3.47
C TYR A 42 -2.46 -20.11 3.08
N ARG A 43 -2.77 -20.10 1.79
CA ARG A 43 -4.11 -19.81 1.27
C ARG A 43 -4.99 -21.05 1.12
N ARG A 44 -4.45 -22.27 1.22
CA ARG A 44 -5.25 -23.49 1.09
C ARG A 44 -6.16 -23.66 2.32
N PRO A 45 -7.46 -23.93 2.13
CA PRO A 45 -8.42 -24.04 3.24
C PRO A 45 -8.15 -25.21 4.20
N TYR A 46 -7.41 -26.23 3.75
CA TYR A 46 -7.10 -27.44 4.55
C TYR A 46 -5.65 -27.50 5.05
N GLY A 47 -4.93 -26.37 5.05
CA GLY A 47 -3.62 -26.24 5.68
C GLY A 47 -2.57 -27.23 5.17
N GLY A 48 -1.74 -26.81 4.21
CA GLY A 48 -0.46 -27.50 4.04
C GLY A 48 0.27 -27.46 5.38
N LYS A 49 0.63 -28.62 5.93
CA LYS A 49 1.38 -28.82 7.18
C LYS A 49 2.62 -27.91 7.18
N THR A 50 2.46 -26.65 7.57
CA THR A 50 3.57 -25.75 7.83
C THR A 50 3.66 -25.72 9.34
N ASP A 51 4.37 -26.73 9.84
CA ASP A 51 4.70 -27.02 11.23
C ASP A 51 5.63 -25.97 11.85
N ARG A 52 5.52 -24.71 11.40
CA ARG A 52 6.32 -23.58 11.84
C ARG A 52 5.36 -22.54 12.35
N ALA A 53 5.48 -22.24 13.64
CA ALA A 53 4.76 -21.22 14.40
C ALA A 53 5.07 -19.81 13.89
N ARG A 54 4.89 -19.57 12.60
CA ARG A 54 5.01 -18.26 11.97
C ARG A 54 3.68 -17.55 12.17
N ASP A 55 3.68 -16.56 13.05
CA ASP A 55 2.50 -15.72 13.28
C ASP A 55 2.32 -14.75 12.11
N LEU A 56 1.64 -15.24 11.08
CA LEU A 56 1.36 -14.47 9.88
C LEU A 56 0.45 -13.27 10.17
N ASP A 57 -0.38 -13.29 11.21
CA ASP A 57 -1.21 -12.13 11.53
C ASP A 57 -0.35 -10.96 12.02
N CYS A 58 0.63 -11.23 12.90
CA CYS A 58 1.62 -10.22 13.29
C CYS A 58 2.44 -9.72 12.10
N GLU A 59 2.83 -10.60 11.18
CA GLU A 59 3.58 -10.20 9.98
C GLU A 59 2.76 -9.37 8.99
N LEU A 60 1.46 -9.64 8.87
CA LEU A 60 0.55 -8.82 8.08
C LEU A 60 0.46 -7.40 8.63
N VAL A 61 0.36 -7.25 9.96
CA VAL A 61 0.37 -5.93 10.62
C VAL A 61 1.69 -5.21 10.38
N ALA A 62 2.81 -5.89 10.64
CA ALA A 62 4.14 -5.31 10.41
C ALA A 62 4.36 -4.92 8.94
N LEU A 63 3.79 -5.66 7.99
CA LEU A 63 3.83 -5.32 6.57
C LEU A 63 3.04 -4.03 6.27
N ILE A 64 1.84 -3.90 6.84
CA ILE A 64 1.01 -2.69 6.68
C ILE A 64 1.76 -1.47 7.22
N GLU A 65 2.36 -1.57 8.40
CA GLU A 65 3.13 -0.48 9.02
C GLU A 65 4.32 -0.05 8.14
N ARG A 66 5.07 -1.01 7.61
CA ARG A 66 6.18 -0.72 6.67
C ARG A 66 5.69 -0.02 5.41
N GLU A 67 4.62 -0.50 4.78
CA GLU A 67 4.06 0.12 3.58
C GLU A 67 3.48 1.51 3.85
N GLN A 68 2.93 1.73 5.04
CA GLN A 68 2.45 3.04 5.47
C GLN A 68 3.61 4.04 5.60
N ALA A 69 4.72 3.65 6.25
CA ALA A 69 5.91 4.49 6.38
C ALA A 69 6.51 4.84 5.00
N LEU A 70 6.67 3.84 4.12
CA LEU A 70 7.16 4.05 2.75
C LEU A 70 6.25 4.98 1.94
N SER A 71 4.93 4.88 2.14
CA SER A 71 3.97 5.75 1.46
C SER A 71 4.05 7.20 1.95
N GLN A 72 4.26 7.42 3.25
CA GLN A 72 4.47 8.76 3.82
C GLN A 72 5.76 9.41 3.28
N GLU A 73 6.85 8.64 3.25
CA GLU A 73 8.12 9.10 2.69
C GLU A 73 7.97 9.46 1.19
N ARG A 74 7.29 8.59 0.43
CA ARG A 74 6.99 8.87 -0.98
C ARG A 74 6.13 10.10 -1.17
N ALA A 75 5.11 10.31 -0.33
CA ALA A 75 4.25 11.49 -0.41
C ALA A 75 5.04 12.79 -0.19
N ALA A 76 5.98 12.79 0.76
CA ALA A 76 6.88 13.91 0.99
C ALA A 76 7.77 14.17 -0.25
N GLY A 77 8.40 13.12 -0.79
CA GLY A 77 9.23 13.23 -2.00
C GLY A 77 8.45 13.73 -3.23
N LEU A 78 7.23 13.24 -3.45
CA LEU A 78 6.36 13.71 -4.54
C LEU A 78 5.96 15.18 -4.37
N THR A 79 5.79 15.64 -3.13
CA THR A 79 5.50 17.05 -2.83
C THR A 79 6.68 17.94 -3.21
N VAL A 80 7.90 17.54 -2.83
CA VAL A 80 9.14 18.25 -3.21
C VAL A 80 9.27 18.31 -4.72
N LEU A 81 9.16 17.15 -5.40
CA LEU A 81 9.28 17.07 -6.85
C LEU A 81 8.22 17.95 -7.55
N ARG A 82 6.97 17.97 -7.05
CA ARG A 82 5.93 18.86 -7.58
C ARG A 82 6.34 20.33 -7.47
N ILE A 83 6.86 20.76 -6.32
CA ILE A 83 7.32 22.15 -6.10
C ILE A 83 8.45 22.49 -7.07
N GLU A 84 9.40 21.60 -7.26
CA GLU A 84 10.52 21.78 -8.19
C GLU A 84 10.03 21.94 -9.64
N ILE A 85 9.10 21.09 -10.08
CA ILE A 85 8.49 21.18 -11.41
C ILE A 85 7.67 22.46 -11.55
N GLU A 86 6.87 22.85 -10.55
CA GLU A 86 6.09 24.09 -10.58
C GLU A 86 6.97 25.35 -10.67
N ARG A 87 8.13 25.35 -10.01
CA ARG A 87 9.13 26.43 -10.07
C ARG A 87 9.80 26.48 -11.44
N THR A 88 10.32 25.35 -11.92
CA THR A 88 11.05 25.26 -13.20
C THR A 88 10.15 25.51 -14.41
N ALA A 89 8.90 25.03 -14.39
CA ALA A 89 7.94 25.26 -15.46
C ALA A 89 7.28 26.66 -15.41
N GLY A 90 7.59 27.49 -14.40
CA GLY A 90 6.97 28.82 -14.23
C GLY A 90 5.46 28.79 -13.94
N ILE A 91 4.91 27.62 -13.58
CA ILE A 91 3.47 27.40 -13.33
C ILE A 91 3.04 28.09 -12.02
N ALA A 92 3.95 28.25 -11.06
CA ALA A 92 3.68 28.90 -9.78
C ALA A 92 3.04 30.31 -9.94
N ARG A 93 3.47 31.10 -10.94
CA ARG A 93 2.89 32.43 -11.21
C ARG A 93 1.48 32.37 -11.82
N LYS A 94 1.19 31.34 -12.64
CA LYS A 94 -0.12 31.19 -13.29
C LYS A 94 -1.20 30.69 -12.33
N ARG A 95 -0.83 29.89 -11.33
CA ARG A 95 -1.77 29.36 -10.33
C ARG A 95 -2.18 30.39 -9.29
N SER A 96 -1.20 31.14 -8.72
CA SER A 96 -1.47 32.26 -7.80
C SER A 96 -2.35 33.34 -8.43
N LYS A 97 -2.15 33.65 -9.72
CA LYS A 97 -2.99 34.62 -10.44
C LYS A 97 -4.43 34.11 -10.61
N ARG A 98 -4.63 32.83 -10.93
CA ARG A 98 -5.97 32.23 -11.05
C ARG A 98 -6.70 32.08 -9.72
N GLU A 99 -5.97 31.78 -8.64
CA GLU A 99 -6.55 31.69 -7.29
C GLU A 99 -7.00 33.10 -6.80
N GLN A 100 -6.19 34.14 -7.06
CA GLN A 100 -6.57 35.54 -6.78
C GLN A 100 -7.73 36.05 -7.66
N GLU A 101 -7.78 35.66 -8.93
CA GLU A 101 -8.89 35.99 -9.83
C GLU A 101 -10.19 35.27 -9.43
N ALA A 102 -10.12 34.05 -8.88
CA ALA A 102 -11.28 33.31 -8.40
C ALA A 102 -11.84 33.88 -7.08
N GLU A 103 -10.97 34.44 -6.22
CA GLU A 103 -11.36 35.05 -4.94
C GLU A 103 -12.00 36.44 -5.10
N HIS A 104 -11.71 37.16 -6.20
CA HIS A 104 -12.32 38.46 -6.51
C HIS A 104 -13.66 38.37 -7.25
N VAL A 105 -14.04 37.18 -7.72
CA VAL A 105 -15.27 36.93 -8.51
C VAL A 105 -16.35 36.23 -7.67
N ALA A 106 -16.04 35.83 -6.43
CA ALA A 106 -16.99 35.32 -5.44
C ALA A 106 -17.46 36.43 -4.48
#